data_AF-A0A9L0TF13-F1
#
_entry.id   AF-A0A9L0TF13-F1
#
_cell.length_a   1.000
_cell.length_b   1.000
_cell.length_c   1.000
_cell.angle_alpha   90.00
_cell.angle_beta   90.00
_cell.angle_gamma   90.00
#
_symmetry.space_group_name_H-M   'P 1'
#
loop_
_entity.id
_entity.type
_entity.pdbx_description
1 polymer ?
#
loop_
_entity_poly.entity_id
_entity_poly.type
_entity_poly.pdbx_seq_one_letter_code
_entity_poly.pdbx_strand_id
1 'polypeptide(L)'
;MRFDGRLGFPGGLVNRQDGSLEDGLNRELSEELGEAAAAFRVERTDYRSSHVGSGPHVVAHFYAKLLTLEQLTAVEIGAPRAKDHGLEVLGLVRVPLYTLRDGVGGLPAFLENSFIGTAREQLLEALKDLRLVESGSLSKAAGRRISAPP
;
A
#
# COMPACT_ATOMS: atom_id res chain seq x y z
N MET A 1 -4.53 -7.17 -1.67
CA MET A 1 -5.52 -7.39 -2.75
C MET A 1 -6.88 -7.04 -2.20
N ARG A 2 -7.62 -6.19 -2.89
CA ARG A 2 -8.96 -5.75 -2.50
C ARG A 2 -10.03 -6.64 -3.14
N PHE A 3 -11.25 -6.56 -2.63
CA PHE A 3 -12.41 -7.28 -3.17
C PHE A 3 -12.69 -7.02 -4.66
N ASP A 4 -12.28 -5.85 -5.17
CA ASP A 4 -12.46 -5.44 -6.58
C ASP A 4 -11.33 -5.94 -7.50
N GLY A 5 -10.45 -6.82 -7.01
CA GLY A 5 -9.36 -7.41 -7.78
C GLY A 5 -8.18 -6.48 -8.03
N ARG A 6 -8.13 -5.33 -7.34
CA ARG A 6 -7.04 -4.35 -7.47
C ARG A 6 -6.09 -4.38 -6.26
N LEU A 7 -4.84 -4.04 -6.52
CA LEU A 7 -3.85 -3.78 -5.48
C LEU A 7 -4.04 -2.38 -4.88
N GLY A 8 -3.86 -2.28 -3.57
CA GLY A 8 -3.96 -1.04 -2.80
C GLY A 8 -3.25 -1.20 -1.47
N PHE A 9 -3.18 -0.12 -0.71
CA PHE A 9 -2.67 -0.12 0.65
C PHE A 9 -3.78 -0.42 1.66
N PRO A 10 -3.43 -0.97 2.84
CA PRO A 10 -4.38 -1.08 3.94
C PRO A 10 -4.88 0.29 4.43
N GLY A 11 -6.11 0.33 4.89
CA GLY A 11 -6.84 1.51 5.33
C GLY A 11 -8.12 1.73 4.53
N GLY A 12 -8.88 2.76 4.90
CA GLY A 12 -10.21 2.98 4.34
C GLY A 12 -10.68 4.42 4.45
N LEU A 13 -12.00 4.59 4.38
CA LEU A 13 -12.63 5.90 4.51
C LEU A 13 -12.65 6.31 5.99
N VAL A 14 -12.20 7.53 6.26
CA VAL A 14 -12.25 8.11 7.61
C VAL A 14 -13.57 8.86 7.81
N ASN A 15 -14.23 8.60 8.94
CA ASN A 15 -15.46 9.26 9.32
C ASN A 15 -15.17 10.52 10.15
N ARG A 16 -16.04 11.54 10.06
CA ARG A 16 -15.91 12.77 10.86
C ARG A 16 -15.99 12.53 12.38
N GLN A 17 -16.53 11.38 12.79
CA GLN A 17 -16.66 10.97 14.19
C GLN A 17 -15.38 10.33 14.75
N ASP A 18 -14.41 9.97 13.91
CA ASP A 18 -13.16 9.32 14.34
C ASP A 18 -12.24 10.27 15.15
N GLY A 19 -12.53 11.58 15.20
CA GLY A 19 -11.77 12.56 15.97
C GLY A 19 -10.54 13.11 15.23
N SER A 20 -9.82 12.26 14.49
CA SER A 20 -8.72 12.66 13.61
C SER A 20 -8.57 11.71 12.40
N LEU A 21 -7.75 12.11 11.42
CA LEU A 21 -7.40 11.23 10.30
C LEU A 21 -6.63 9.99 10.78
N GLU A 22 -5.73 10.19 11.73
CA GLU A 22 -4.93 9.13 12.32
C GLU A 22 -5.79 8.13 13.11
N ASP A 23 -6.76 8.61 13.90
CA ASP A 23 -7.67 7.74 14.64
C ASP A 23 -8.50 6.85 13.72
N GLY A 24 -9.09 7.44 12.68
CA GLY A 24 -9.83 6.69 11.67
C GLY A 24 -8.93 5.70 10.93
N LEU A 25 -7.74 6.11 10.52
CA LEU A 25 -6.78 5.22 9.86
C LEU A 25 -6.38 4.04 10.77
N ASN A 26 -6.05 4.27 12.03
CA ASN A 26 -5.66 3.19 12.94
C ASN A 26 -6.83 2.22 13.24
N ARG A 27 -8.07 2.72 13.25
CA ARG A 27 -9.27 1.88 13.31
C ARG A 27 -9.35 0.97 12.09
N GLU A 28 -9.33 1.55 10.88
CA GLU A 28 -9.38 0.79 9.62
C GLU A 28 -8.24 -0.24 9.53
N LEU A 29 -7.01 0.14 9.90
CA LEU A 29 -5.88 -0.79 9.91
C LEU A 29 -6.10 -1.96 10.88
N SER A 30 -6.75 -1.73 12.03
CA SER A 30 -7.05 -2.80 12.99
C SER A 30 -8.12 -3.76 12.45
N GLU A 31 -9.12 -3.24 11.72
CA GLU A 31 -10.19 -4.03 11.10
C GLU A 31 -9.65 -4.90 9.95
N GLU A 32 -8.75 -4.34 9.11
CA GLU A 32 -8.18 -5.02 7.94
C GLU A 32 -6.98 -5.93 8.24
N LEU A 33 -6.15 -5.59 9.24
CA LEU A 33 -4.88 -6.27 9.52
C LEU A 33 -4.88 -7.05 10.85
N GLY A 34 -5.89 -6.86 11.70
CA GLY A 34 -6.07 -7.56 12.96
C GLY A 34 -5.20 -7.04 14.11
N GLU A 35 -5.15 -7.80 15.21
CA GLU A 35 -4.56 -7.38 16.49
C GLU A 35 -3.08 -6.96 16.41
N ALA A 36 -2.31 -7.55 15.48
CA ALA A 36 -0.91 -7.19 15.30
C ALA A 36 -0.71 -5.72 14.86
N ALA A 37 -1.71 -5.13 14.19
CA ALA A 37 -1.66 -3.70 13.84
C ALA A 37 -1.79 -2.80 15.08
N ALA A 38 -2.42 -3.26 16.16
CA ALA A 38 -2.52 -2.50 17.41
C ALA A 38 -1.18 -2.39 18.18
N ALA A 39 -0.16 -3.17 17.78
CA ALA A 39 1.18 -3.10 18.36
C ALA A 39 1.98 -1.86 17.88
N PHE A 40 1.46 -1.12 16.90
CA PHE A 40 2.00 0.16 16.47
C PHE A 40 0.87 1.14 16.23
N ARG A 41 1.25 2.41 16.06
CA ARG A 41 0.30 3.46 15.73
C ARG A 41 0.86 4.31 14.61
N VAL A 42 0.02 4.56 13.61
CA VAL A 42 0.31 5.55 12.56
C VAL A 42 -0.02 6.92 13.12
N GLU A 43 0.97 7.81 13.11
CA GLU A 43 0.90 9.14 13.69
C GLU A 43 1.02 10.22 12.62
N ARG A 44 0.77 11.48 12.99
CA ARG A 44 0.95 12.63 12.09
C ARG A 44 2.35 12.71 11.48
N THR A 45 3.38 12.26 12.18
CA THR A 45 4.77 12.21 11.68
C THR A 45 4.96 11.19 10.55
N ASP A 46 4.06 10.22 10.42
CA ASP A 46 4.07 9.21 9.38
C ASP A 46 3.37 9.69 8.09
N TYR A 47 2.69 10.85 8.13
CA TYR A 47 2.03 11.45 6.97
C TYR A 47 3.02 11.79 5.84
N ARG A 48 2.60 11.59 4.58
CA ARG A 48 3.42 11.85 3.39
C ARG A 48 2.75 12.77 2.39
N SER A 49 1.54 12.46 1.96
CA SER A 49 0.89 13.21 0.88
C SER A 49 -0.62 13.13 0.95
N SER A 50 -1.27 14.05 0.24
CA SER A 50 -2.70 14.05 -0.02
C SER A 50 -2.92 14.21 -1.50
N HIS A 51 -3.73 13.34 -2.09
CA HIS A 51 -4.05 13.36 -3.51
C HIS A 51 -5.55 13.48 -3.70
N VAL A 52 -5.97 14.38 -4.58
CA VAL A 52 -7.38 14.50 -4.96
C VAL A 52 -7.60 13.55 -6.14
N GLY A 53 -8.47 12.56 -5.96
CA GLY A 53 -8.85 11.67 -7.05
C GLY A 53 -9.68 12.40 -8.11
N SER A 54 -9.64 11.94 -9.35
CA SER A 54 -10.50 12.43 -10.44
C SER A 54 -11.97 11.98 -10.32
N GLY A 55 -12.29 11.17 -9.31
CA GLY A 55 -13.62 10.63 -9.04
C GLY A 55 -14.46 11.48 -8.06
N PRO A 56 -15.35 10.87 -7.25
CA PRO A 56 -16.14 11.60 -6.25
C PRO A 56 -15.23 12.38 -5.30
N HIS A 57 -15.77 13.38 -4.61
CA HIS A 57 -15.07 14.30 -3.70
C HIS A 57 -14.33 13.59 -2.54
N VAL A 58 -13.22 12.94 -2.88
CA VAL A 58 -12.40 12.11 -2.00
C VAL A 58 -10.96 12.59 -2.09
N VAL A 59 -10.38 12.82 -0.92
CA VAL A 59 -8.95 13.10 -0.76
C VAL A 59 -8.30 11.86 -0.18
N ALA A 60 -7.34 11.29 -0.91
CA ALA A 60 -6.57 10.15 -0.46
C ALA A 60 -5.37 10.64 0.36
N HIS A 61 -5.44 10.49 1.68
CA HIS A 61 -4.35 10.77 2.60
C HIS A 61 -3.43 9.54 2.70
N PHE A 62 -2.13 9.73 2.52
CA PHE A 62 -1.15 8.65 2.51
C PHE A 62 -0.14 8.79 3.65
N TYR A 63 0.11 7.66 4.33
CA TYR A 63 1.02 7.56 5.47
C TYR A 63 2.00 6.41 5.23
N ALA A 64 3.22 6.53 5.75
CA ALA A 64 4.23 5.49 5.69
C ALA A 64 4.88 5.29 7.06
N LYS A 65 4.63 4.12 7.65
CA LYS A 65 5.19 3.69 8.94
C LYS A 65 6.35 2.72 8.72
N LEU A 66 7.51 3.01 9.32
CA LEU A 66 8.61 2.05 9.38
C LEU A 66 8.33 1.03 10.50
N LEU A 67 8.33 -0.24 10.15
CA LEU A 67 8.21 -1.36 11.08
C LEU A 67 9.49 -2.20 11.07
N THR A 68 9.76 -2.89 12.17
CA THR A 68 10.73 -3.98 12.16
C THR A 68 10.20 -5.15 11.32
N LEU A 69 11.10 -6.01 10.85
CA LEU A 69 10.70 -7.21 10.09
C LEU A 69 9.79 -8.14 10.91
N GLU A 70 10.03 -8.23 12.22
CA GLU A 70 9.20 -9.02 13.14
C GLU A 70 7.77 -8.46 13.22
N GLN A 71 7.63 -7.14 13.40
CA GLN A 71 6.31 -6.49 13.40
C GLN A 71 5.58 -6.67 12.06
N LEU A 72 6.28 -6.46 10.93
CA LEU A 72 5.70 -6.68 9.60
C LEU A 72 5.21 -8.13 9.42
N THR A 73 6.02 -9.09 9.87
CA THR A 73 5.69 -10.53 9.78
C THR A 73 4.52 -10.88 10.70
N ALA A 74 4.45 -10.30 11.90
CA ALA A 74 3.32 -10.47 12.81
C ALA A 74 2.00 -9.97 12.18
N VAL A 75 2.05 -8.83 11.49
CA VAL A 75 0.91 -8.31 10.70
C VAL A 75 0.49 -9.31 9.62
N GLU A 76 1.43 -9.83 8.84
CA GLU A 76 1.12 -10.81 7.78
C GLU A 76 0.53 -12.12 8.31
N ILE A 77 1.01 -12.61 9.45
CA ILE A 77 0.48 -13.81 10.12
C ILE A 77 -0.92 -13.54 10.70
N GLY A 78 -1.19 -12.31 11.14
CA GLY A 78 -2.44 -11.88 11.76
C GLY A 78 -3.55 -11.58 10.76
N ALA A 79 -3.23 -10.94 9.63
CA ALA A 79 -4.20 -10.41 8.69
C ALA A 79 -5.23 -11.43 8.16
N PRO A 80 -4.90 -12.72 7.91
CA PRO A 80 -5.90 -13.71 7.50
C PRO A 80 -7.01 -14.00 8.55
N ARG A 81 -6.80 -13.58 9.80
CA ARG A 81 -7.78 -13.70 10.89
C ARG A 81 -8.48 -12.37 11.19
N ALA A 82 -8.16 -11.31 10.46
CA ALA A 82 -8.76 -9.99 10.64
C ALA A 82 -10.23 -10.02 10.18
N LYS A 83 -11.01 -9.06 10.68
CA LYS A 83 -12.46 -8.95 10.45
C LYS A 83 -12.79 -8.90 8.96
N ASP A 84 -11.99 -8.19 8.18
CA ASP A 84 -12.30 -7.91 6.77
C ASP A 84 -11.64 -8.91 5.80
N HIS A 85 -10.93 -9.91 6.32
CA HIS A 85 -10.31 -10.94 5.50
C HIS A 85 -11.37 -11.82 4.81
N GLY A 86 -11.23 -11.99 3.50
CA GLY A 86 -12.20 -12.72 2.66
C GLY A 86 -13.46 -11.91 2.32
N LEU A 87 -13.56 -10.67 2.82
CA LEU A 87 -14.60 -9.72 2.47
C LEU A 87 -13.98 -8.59 1.64
N GLU A 88 -13.55 -7.51 2.29
CA GLU A 88 -12.97 -6.35 1.61
C GLU A 88 -11.50 -6.58 1.23
N VAL A 89 -10.79 -7.43 2.01
CA VAL A 89 -9.37 -7.75 1.84
C VAL A 89 -9.19 -9.22 1.48
N LEU A 90 -8.63 -9.48 0.29
CA LEU A 90 -8.41 -10.84 -0.23
C LEU A 90 -7.00 -11.39 0.05
N GLY A 91 -6.11 -10.59 0.65
CA GLY A 91 -4.78 -11.04 1.06
C GLY A 91 -3.70 -9.98 0.88
N LEU A 92 -2.66 -10.05 1.71
CA LEU A 92 -1.49 -9.18 1.65
C LEU A 92 -0.46 -9.71 0.65
N VAL A 93 0.30 -8.79 0.04
CA VAL A 93 1.42 -9.11 -0.84
C VAL A 93 2.61 -8.20 -0.51
N ARG A 94 3.82 -8.76 -0.48
CA ARG A 94 5.05 -7.97 -0.37
C ARG A 94 5.41 -7.41 -1.74
N VAL A 95 5.80 -6.13 -1.79
CA VAL A 95 6.28 -5.49 -3.02
C VAL A 95 7.73 -5.95 -3.28
N PRO A 96 8.03 -6.60 -4.42
CA PRO A 96 9.39 -6.95 -4.77
C PRO A 96 10.14 -5.69 -5.21
N LEU A 97 11.12 -5.23 -4.43
CA LEU A 97 11.90 -4.02 -4.77
C LEU A 97 13.10 -4.29 -5.68
N TYR A 98 13.41 -5.56 -5.93
CA TYR A 98 14.46 -5.96 -6.86
C TYR A 98 13.97 -5.94 -8.31
N THR A 99 14.92 -5.94 -9.24
CA THR A 99 14.68 -6.21 -10.67
C THR A 99 15.53 -7.41 -11.07
N LEU A 100 14.90 -8.41 -11.69
CA LEU A 100 15.61 -9.59 -12.19
C LEU A 100 16.49 -9.24 -13.40
N ARG A 101 17.39 -10.16 -13.78
CA ARG A 101 18.36 -9.94 -14.87
C ARG A 101 17.72 -9.72 -16.25
N ASP A 102 16.49 -10.22 -16.45
CA ASP A 102 15.69 -9.95 -17.65
C ASP A 102 15.23 -8.48 -17.76
N GLY A 103 15.37 -7.72 -16.66
CA GLY A 103 14.90 -6.34 -16.55
C GLY A 103 13.38 -6.20 -16.53
N VAL A 104 12.65 -7.29 -16.31
CA VAL A 104 11.17 -7.33 -16.29
C VAL A 104 10.67 -7.87 -14.95
N GLY A 105 11.21 -9.00 -14.48
CA GLY A 105 10.76 -9.60 -13.23
C GLY A 105 11.08 -8.74 -11.99
N GLY A 106 10.25 -8.86 -10.96
CA GLY A 106 10.36 -8.07 -9.73
C GLY A 106 9.49 -6.81 -9.77
N LEU A 107 10.06 -5.66 -9.36
CA LEU A 107 9.34 -4.38 -9.30
C LEU A 107 8.67 -3.99 -10.63
N PRO A 108 9.31 -4.12 -11.82
CA PRO A 108 8.68 -3.72 -13.07
C PRO A 108 7.40 -4.51 -13.34
N ALA A 109 7.46 -5.86 -13.30
CA ALA A 109 6.28 -6.71 -13.47
C ALA A 109 5.22 -6.46 -12.38
N PHE A 110 5.62 -6.15 -11.14
CA PHE A 110 4.68 -5.80 -10.09
C PHE A 110 3.89 -4.52 -10.41
N LEU A 111 4.55 -3.50 -10.95
CA LEU A 111 3.94 -2.21 -11.31
C LEU A 111 2.99 -2.26 -12.52
N GLU A 112 2.96 -3.38 -13.24
CA GLU A 112 2.01 -3.65 -14.34
C GLU A 112 0.69 -4.27 -13.85
N ASN A 113 0.57 -4.60 -12.56
CA ASN A 113 -0.70 -5.02 -11.99
C ASN A 113 -1.73 -3.88 -11.95
N SER A 114 -2.99 -4.23 -11.76
CA SER A 114 -4.07 -3.26 -11.57
C SER A 114 -4.03 -2.68 -10.16
N PHE A 115 -3.88 -1.36 -10.03
CA PHE A 115 -3.92 -0.64 -8.76
C PHE A 115 -5.22 0.17 -8.61
N ILE A 116 -5.68 0.37 -7.37
CA ILE A 116 -6.82 1.24 -7.07
C ILE A 116 -6.39 2.71 -7.02
N GLY A 117 -7.19 3.60 -7.62
CA GLY A 117 -7.03 5.05 -7.48
C GLY A 117 -5.59 5.52 -7.72
N THR A 118 -5.02 6.20 -6.73
CA THR A 118 -3.65 6.74 -6.73
C THR A 118 -2.62 5.85 -6.02
N ALA A 119 -2.96 4.59 -5.72
CA ALA A 119 -2.09 3.72 -4.92
C ALA A 119 -0.76 3.41 -5.62
N ARG A 120 -0.75 3.36 -6.97
CA ARG A 120 0.49 3.16 -7.73
C ARG A 120 1.41 4.36 -7.63
N GLU A 121 0.87 5.57 -7.76
CA GLU A 121 1.61 6.83 -7.65
C GLU A 121 2.14 7.01 -6.22
N GLN A 122 1.29 6.77 -5.21
CA GLN A 122 1.69 6.79 -3.79
C GLN A 122 2.84 5.82 -3.51
N LEU A 123 2.80 4.60 -4.07
CA LEU A 123 3.90 3.64 -3.94
C LEU A 123 5.19 4.20 -4.55
N LEU A 124 5.15 4.72 -5.78
CA LEU A 124 6.32 5.24 -6.48
C LEU A 124 6.93 6.45 -5.78
N GLU A 125 6.09 7.38 -5.31
CA GLU A 125 6.49 8.54 -4.51
C GLU A 125 7.18 8.10 -3.22
N ALA A 126 6.55 7.18 -2.46
CA ALA A 126 7.10 6.68 -1.20
C ALA A 126 8.44 5.97 -1.37
N LEU A 127 8.58 5.11 -2.39
CA LEU A 127 9.84 4.41 -2.65
C LEU A 127 10.99 5.38 -2.95
N LYS A 128 10.69 6.48 -3.67
CA LYS A 128 11.66 7.53 -3.98
C LYS A 128 12.00 8.36 -2.74
N ASP A 129 11.00 8.86 -2.04
CA ASP A 129 11.17 9.80 -0.93
C ASP A 129 11.83 9.13 0.28
N LEU A 130 11.47 7.88 0.57
CA LEU A 130 12.11 7.07 1.60
C LEU A 130 13.44 6.45 1.16
N ARG A 131 13.87 6.72 -0.09
CA ARG A 131 15.14 6.22 -0.67
C ARG A 131 15.28 4.70 -0.58
N LEU A 132 14.18 3.99 -0.78
CA LEU A 132 14.14 2.52 -0.75
C LEU A 132 14.61 1.91 -2.06
N VAL A 133 14.59 2.69 -3.14
CA VAL A 133 15.07 2.30 -4.47
C VAL A 133 15.86 3.46 -5.08
N GLU A 134 16.94 3.16 -5.80
CA GLU A 134 17.70 4.17 -6.53
C GLU A 134 16.83 4.88 -7.58
N SER A 135 16.89 6.21 -7.64
CA SER A 135 16.05 7.03 -8.52
C SER A 135 16.11 6.63 -10.01
N GLY A 136 17.28 6.17 -10.49
CA GLY A 136 17.47 5.72 -11.87
C GLY A 136 16.84 4.35 -12.19
N SER A 137 16.50 3.58 -11.17
CA SER A 137 15.90 2.25 -11.29
C SER A 137 14.37 2.33 -11.32
N LEU A 138 13.76 3.29 -10.61
CA LEU A 138 12.31 3.50 -10.60
C LEU A 138 11.76 3.96 -11.96
N SER A 139 12.44 4.88 -12.64
CA SER A 139 12.03 5.35 -13.97
C SER A 139 12.06 4.22 -15.01
N LYS A 140 13.08 3.35 -14.92
CA LYS A 140 13.20 2.15 -15.77
C LYS A 140 12.11 1.12 -15.49
N ALA A 141 11.78 0.91 -14.21
CA ALA A 141 10.75 -0.03 -13.80
C ALA A 141 9.35 0.46 -14.21
N ALA A 142 9.04 1.75 -14.01
CA ALA A 142 7.73 2.31 -14.32
C ALA A 142 7.45 2.51 -15.82
N GLY A 143 8.50 2.55 -16.66
CA GLY A 143 8.42 2.75 -18.10
C GLY A 143 8.38 1.47 -18.95
N ARG A 144 8.59 0.29 -18.34
CA ARG A 144 8.62 -0.99 -19.07
C ARG A 144 7.28 -1.71 -18.98
N ARG A 145 6.46 -1.55 -20.02
CA ARG A 145 5.27 -2.39 -20.22
C ARG A 145 5.67 -3.78 -20.72
N ILE A 146 5.01 -4.81 -20.20
CA ILE A 146 5.08 -6.14 -20.79
C ILE A 146 4.30 -6.09 -22.11
N SER A 147 4.99 -6.20 -23.25
CA SER A 147 4.30 -6.46 -24.52
C SER A 147 3.63 -7.83 -24.40
N ALA A 148 2.32 -7.90 -24.63
CA ALA A 148 1.61 -9.16 -24.72
C ALA A 148 2.33 -10.08 -25.74
N PRO A 149 2.45 -11.39 -25.47
CA PRO A 149 2.95 -12.31 -26.49
C PRO A 149 1.98 -12.29 -27.70
N PRO A 150 2.49 -12.50 -28.93
CA PRO A 150 1.70 -12.50 -30.16
C PRO A 150 0.60 -13.58 -30.16
#